data_AF-A0A849EAQ1-F1
#
_entry.id   AF-A0A849EAQ1-F1
#
_cell.length_a   1.000
_cell.length_b   1.000
_cell.length_c   1.000
_cell.angle_alpha   90.00
_cell.angle_beta   90.00
_cell.angle_gamma   90.00
#
_symmetry.space_group_name_H-M   'P 1'
#
loop_
_entity.id
_entity.type
_entity.pdbx_description
1 polymer ?
#
loop_
_entity_poly.entity_id
_entity_poly.type
_entity_poly.pdbx_seq_one_letter_code
_entity_poly.pdbx_strand_id
1 'polypeptide(L)'
;MAKATRRGRRGGRAEGVNRPAPPAPAYIQRRIPFFEFLDEAGLVALEQQADWLIEEIGLEFREDDDALATWRSAGATVAGTRVRADAAMIRELC
;
A
#
# COMPACT_ATOMS: atom_id res chain seq x y z
N MET A 1 -16.86 -38.98 69.81
CA MET A 1 -15.76 -38.02 69.51
C MET A 1 -15.36 -38.18 68.06
N ALA A 2 -15.25 -37.06 67.34
CA ALA A 2 -15.13 -36.99 65.89
C ALA A 2 -13.67 -36.97 65.41
N LYS A 3 -13.42 -37.49 64.20
CA LYS A 3 -12.77 -36.71 63.15
C LYS A 3 -13.12 -37.24 61.76
N ALA A 4 -13.75 -36.37 60.98
CA ALA A 4 -14.37 -36.64 59.68
C ALA A 4 -13.36 -37.05 58.60
N THR A 5 -13.76 -38.03 57.80
CA THR A 5 -13.17 -38.37 56.50
C THR A 5 -13.39 -37.24 55.51
N ARG A 6 -12.38 -36.39 55.33
CA ARG A 6 -12.42 -35.31 54.33
C ARG A 6 -11.91 -35.84 52.99
N ARG A 7 -12.79 -36.47 52.22
CA ARG A 7 -12.61 -36.72 50.79
C ARG A 7 -12.79 -35.37 50.07
N GLY A 8 -11.69 -34.71 49.71
CA GLY A 8 -11.70 -33.40 49.06
C GLY A 8 -10.83 -33.40 47.81
N ARG A 9 -11.49 -33.38 46.64
CA ARG A 9 -11.08 -32.83 45.32
C ARG A 9 -9.61 -33.02 44.92
N ARG A 10 -9.29 -33.93 43.99
CA ARG A 10 -9.38 -33.74 42.52
C ARG A 10 -9.05 -32.31 42.06
N GLY A 11 -8.04 -32.20 41.22
CA GLY A 11 -7.52 -30.96 40.66
C GLY A 11 -6.12 -30.74 41.21
N GLY A 12 -5.15 -31.59 40.89
CA GLY A 12 -4.59 -31.50 39.54
C GLY A 12 -4.14 -30.05 39.39
N ARG A 13 -2.89 -29.78 39.78
CA ARG A 13 -2.17 -28.61 39.31
C ARG A 13 -2.28 -28.74 37.79
N ALA A 14 -3.29 -28.11 37.19
CA ALA A 14 -3.20 -27.74 35.80
C ALA A 14 -2.06 -26.73 35.86
N GLU A 15 -0.83 -27.23 35.82
CA GLU A 15 0.21 -26.59 35.03
C GLU A 15 -0.52 -26.20 33.76
N GLY A 16 -0.95 -24.93 33.74
CA GLY A 16 -1.66 -24.39 32.61
C GLY A 16 -0.75 -24.73 31.46
N VAL A 17 -1.19 -25.67 30.62
CA VAL A 17 -0.46 -26.04 29.42
C VAL A 17 -0.31 -24.70 28.73
N ASN A 18 0.89 -24.15 28.78
CA ASN A 18 1.26 -22.95 28.07
C ASN A 18 1.27 -23.41 26.61
N ARG A 19 0.06 -23.57 26.04
CA ARG A 19 -0.11 -23.88 24.63
C ARG A 19 0.41 -22.62 23.96
N PRO A 20 1.54 -22.69 23.26
CA PRO A 20 2.02 -21.53 22.53
C PRO A 20 0.86 -21.07 21.67
N ALA A 21 0.53 -19.78 21.76
CA ALA A 21 -0.45 -19.19 20.87
C ALA A 21 -0.02 -19.53 19.44
N PRO A 22 -0.95 -19.93 18.56
CA PRO A 22 -0.60 -20.16 17.17
C PRO A 22 0.09 -18.90 16.65
N PRO A 23 1.17 -19.05 15.85
CA PRO A 23 1.85 -17.90 15.30
C PRO A 23 0.84 -17.02 14.56
N ALA A 24 0.89 -15.72 14.84
CA ALA A 24 0.05 -14.77 14.12
C ALA A 24 0.34 -14.86 12.61
N PRO A 25 -0.67 -14.66 11.76
CA PRO A 25 -0.46 -14.66 10.32
C PRO A 25 0.52 -13.55 9.92
N ALA A 26 1.35 -13.82 8.91
CA ALA A 26 2.35 -12.85 8.44
C ALA A 26 1.73 -11.58 7.84
N TYR A 27 0.51 -11.68 7.30
CA TYR A 27 -0.24 -10.57 6.73
C TYR A 27 -1.75 -10.90 6.67
N ILE A 28 -2.56 -9.86 6.46
CA ILE A 28 -4.01 -9.99 6.31
C ILE A 28 -4.34 -10.44 4.88
N GLN A 29 -5.15 -11.50 4.75
CA GLN A 29 -5.79 -11.87 3.49
C GLN A 29 -7.19 -11.27 3.44
N ARG A 30 -7.40 -10.28 2.57
CA ARG A 30 -8.68 -9.58 2.47
C ARG A 30 -9.73 -10.48 1.83
N ARG A 31 -10.87 -10.66 2.52
CA ARG A 31 -12.00 -11.49 2.06
C ARG A 31 -13.23 -10.68 1.61
N ILE A 32 -13.13 -9.36 1.64
CA ILE A 32 -14.19 -8.41 1.27
C ILE A 32 -13.70 -7.50 0.14
N PRO A 33 -14.60 -6.98 -0.72
CA PRO A 33 -14.25 -6.09 -1.83
C PRO A 33 -13.79 -4.71 -1.35
N PHE A 34 -13.21 -3.91 -2.27
CA PHE A 34 -12.78 -2.55 -1.95
C PHE A 34 -14.02 -1.66 -1.80
N PHE A 35 -13.89 -0.61 -1.00
CA PHE A 35 -14.90 0.41 -0.97
C PHE A 35 -14.53 1.45 -2.02
N GLU A 36 -15.34 1.57 -3.07
CA GLU A 36 -15.12 2.47 -4.19
C GLU A 36 -15.68 3.86 -3.86
N PHE A 37 -14.82 4.88 -3.91
CA PHE A 37 -15.21 6.28 -3.70
C PHE A 37 -15.64 6.98 -5.00
N LEU A 38 -15.14 6.51 -6.14
CA LEU A 38 -15.42 7.04 -7.47
C LEU A 38 -15.90 5.89 -8.35
N ASP A 39 -16.79 6.21 -9.30
CA ASP A 39 -17.14 5.32 -10.39
C ASP A 39 -16.10 5.42 -11.52
N GLU A 40 -16.26 4.59 -12.55
CA GLU A 40 -15.37 4.55 -13.72
C GLU A 40 -15.22 5.94 -14.37
N ALA A 41 -16.32 6.67 -14.51
CA ALA A 41 -16.29 8.00 -15.12
C ALA A 41 -15.46 8.99 -14.28
N GLY A 42 -15.57 8.92 -12.95
CA GLY A 42 -14.76 9.72 -12.03
C GLY A 42 -13.28 9.38 -12.10
N LEU A 43 -12.92 8.10 -12.22
CA LEU A 43 -11.54 7.66 -12.37
C LEU A 43 -10.94 8.16 -13.69
N VAL A 44 -11.65 7.97 -14.80
CA VAL A 44 -11.22 8.45 -16.12
C VAL A 44 -11.03 9.97 -16.14
N ALA A 45 -11.92 10.73 -15.48
CA ALA A 45 -11.78 12.18 -15.37
C ALA A 45 -10.53 12.59 -14.58
N LEU A 46 -10.20 11.86 -13.51
CA LEU A 46 -9.01 12.12 -12.71
C LEU A 46 -7.73 11.82 -13.51
N GLU A 47 -7.71 10.71 -14.26
CA GLU A 47 -6.59 10.37 -15.14
C GLU A 47 -6.37 11.41 -16.23
N GLN A 48 -7.44 11.87 -16.90
CA GLN A 48 -7.34 12.93 -17.91
C GLN A 48 -6.78 14.23 -17.33
N GLN A 49 -7.15 14.56 -16.09
CA GLN A 49 -6.61 15.74 -15.41
C GLN A 49 -5.12 15.57 -15.07
N ALA A 50 -4.70 14.37 -14.70
CA ALA A 50 -3.30 14.06 -14.45
C ALA A 50 -2.47 14.12 -15.73
N ASP A 51 -2.98 13.56 -16.84
CA ASP A 51 -2.39 13.63 -18.17
C ASP A 51 -2.16 15.09 -18.58
N TRP A 52 -3.21 15.92 -18.49
CA TRP A 52 -3.13 17.35 -18.80
C TRP A 52 -2.11 18.10 -17.92
N LEU A 53 -2.04 17.78 -16.62
CA LEU A 53 -1.06 18.39 -15.72
C LEU A 53 0.38 18.09 -16.17
N ILE A 54 0.65 16.85 -16.59
CA ILE A 54 2.00 16.45 -17.01
C ILE A 54 2.36 17.05 -18.38
N GLU A 55 1.41 17.09 -19.30
CA GLU A 55 1.60 17.62 -20.66
C GLU A 55 1.77 19.14 -20.67
N GLU A 56 0.87 19.87 -20.02
CA GLU A 56 0.79 21.33 -20.15
C GLU A 56 1.60 22.06 -19.07
N ILE A 57 1.50 21.58 -17.82
CA ILE A 57 2.15 22.24 -16.68
C ILE A 57 3.55 21.67 -16.46
N GLY A 58 3.67 20.34 -16.43
CA GLY A 58 4.90 19.59 -16.20
C GLY A 58 5.27 19.43 -14.72
N LEU A 59 6.35 18.70 -14.49
CA LEU A 59 6.92 18.38 -13.18
C LEU A 59 8.33 18.95 -13.05
N GLU A 60 8.74 19.26 -11.83
CA GLU A 60 10.07 19.81 -11.54
C GLU A 60 11.01 18.70 -11.03
N PHE A 61 12.13 18.51 -11.70
CA PHE A 61 13.24 17.66 -11.27
C PHE A 61 14.43 18.59 -10.97
N ARG A 62 14.63 18.88 -9.69
CA ARG A 62 15.62 19.87 -9.22
C ARG A 62 16.86 19.19 -8.69
N GLU A 63 18.01 19.79 -8.95
CA GLU A 63 19.32 19.31 -8.48
C GLU A 63 19.64 17.86 -8.90
N ASP A 64 19.05 17.40 -10.01
CA ASP A 64 19.19 16.04 -10.52
C ASP A 64 19.34 16.06 -12.04
N ASP A 65 20.58 16.27 -12.49
CA ASP A 65 20.91 16.34 -13.91
C ASP A 65 20.75 14.98 -14.61
N ASP A 66 20.92 13.86 -13.89
CA ASP A 66 20.78 12.51 -14.42
C ASP A 66 19.31 12.18 -14.72
N ALA A 67 18.38 12.58 -13.84
CA ALA A 67 16.95 12.49 -14.10
C ALA A 67 16.55 13.35 -15.31
N LEU A 68 17.03 14.59 -15.40
CA LEU A 68 16.76 15.47 -16.54
C LEU A 68 17.32 14.89 -17.85
N ALA A 69 18.49 14.25 -17.81
CA ALA A 69 19.07 13.57 -18.98
C ALA A 69 18.23 12.36 -19.40
N THR A 70 17.75 11.57 -18.43
CA THR A 70 16.87 10.41 -18.67
C THR A 70 15.56 10.82 -19.33
N TRP A 71 14.95 11.91 -18.88
CA TRP A 71 13.73 12.43 -19.49
C TRP A 71 13.97 12.94 -20.92
N ARG A 72 15.08 13.64 -21.17
CA ARG A 72 15.43 14.08 -22.53
C ARG A 72 15.65 12.90 -23.47
N SER A 73 16.35 11.86 -23.01
CA SER A 73 16.62 10.67 -23.84
C SER A 73 15.37 9.85 -24.12
N ALA A 74 14.41 9.84 -23.20
CA ALA A 74 13.09 9.24 -23.41
C ALA A 74 12.27 10.01 -24.46
N GLY A 75 12.53 11.31 -24.67
CA GLY A 75 11.82 12.17 -25.63
C GLY A 75 10.91 13.22 -24.98
N ALA A 76 11.01 13.41 -23.67
CA ALA A 76 10.26 14.45 -22.97
C ALA A 76 10.86 15.84 -23.24
N THR A 77 10.00 16.86 -23.19
CA THR A 77 10.40 18.27 -23.32
C THR A 77 10.92 18.78 -21.98
N VAL A 78 12.20 19.13 -21.92
CA VAL A 78 12.85 19.61 -20.69
C VAL A 78 13.29 21.07 -20.83
N ALA A 79 12.74 21.96 -20.00
CA ALA A 79 13.05 23.38 -19.95
C ALA A 79 13.61 23.75 -18.55
N GLY A 80 14.93 23.92 -18.45
CA GLY A 80 15.60 24.05 -17.15
C GLY A 80 15.41 22.77 -16.33
N THR A 81 14.74 22.90 -15.18
CA THR A 81 14.36 21.78 -14.29
C THR A 81 12.93 21.29 -14.51
N ARG A 82 12.16 21.93 -15.40
CA ARG A 82 10.78 21.53 -15.74
C ARG A 82 10.79 20.46 -16.82
N VAL A 83 10.08 19.36 -16.60
CA VAL A 83 9.85 18.29 -17.56
C VAL A 83 8.36 18.25 -17.92
N ARG A 84 8.06 18.23 -19.22
CA ARG A 84 6.73 17.94 -19.79
C ARG A 84 6.83 16.76 -20.73
N ALA A 85 5.87 15.86 -20.66
CA ALA A 85 5.84 14.64 -21.46
C ALA A 85 4.43 14.44 -22.01
N ASP A 86 4.34 13.85 -23.19
CA ASP A 86 3.09 13.44 -23.79
C ASP A 86 2.42 12.34 -22.94
N ALA A 87 1.10 12.39 -22.78
CA ALA A 87 0.36 11.46 -21.94
C ALA A 87 0.46 10.02 -22.45
N ALA A 88 0.52 9.81 -23.78
CA ALA A 88 0.71 8.47 -24.33
C ALA A 88 2.08 7.89 -23.92
N MET A 89 3.13 8.71 -23.93
CA MET A 89 4.45 8.32 -23.42
C MET A 89 4.37 7.91 -21.94
N ILE A 90 3.68 8.68 -21.09
CA ILE A 90 3.59 8.35 -19.66
C ILE A 90 2.80 7.05 -19.44
N ARG A 91 1.72 6.85 -20.19
CA ARG A 91 0.89 5.64 -20.10
C ARG A 91 1.64 4.38 -20.56
N GLU A 92 2.57 4.47 -21.50
CA GLU A 92 3.43 3.34 -21.89
C GLU A 92 4.36 2.84 -20.76
N LEU A 93 4.58 3.66 -19.72
CA LEU A 93 5.45 3.33 -18.60
C LEU A 93 4.70 2.79 -17.37
N CYS A 94 3.37 2.75 -17.41
CA CYS A 94 2.49 2.33 -16.30
C CYS A 94 1.86 0.96 -16.59
#